data_AF-A0A671KAM3-F1
#
_entry.id   AF-A0A671KAM3-F1
#
_cell.length_a   1.000
_cell.length_b   1.000
_cell.length_c   1.000
_cell.angle_alpha   90.00
_cell.angle_beta   90.00
_cell.angle_gamma   90.00
#
_symmetry.space_group_name_H-M   'P 1'
#
loop_
_entity.id
_entity.type
_entity.pdbx_description
1 polymer ?
#
loop_
_entity_poly.entity_id
_entity_poly.type
_entity_poly.pdbx_seq_one_letter_code
_entity_poly.pdbx_strand_id
1 'polypeptide(L)'
;MSFEFRILMFGIGTALVIFVIIADISEVEEEVANSVLNSVPTSLVTYRKSKVSSSPIPLPGIKSKTSNSFSSEWIFNRTLSNLIRKNILRFLDAERDISILKSTFKPGDVIHYIFDRQSTTNISENLYHLLPTVSPMKNQHYKQCAIVGNSGILLNSSCGREIDSHDFVIRCNLAPVEEYATDVGLRTSLVTMNPSVVQRAFQDLNSEEWVQRFVHRLQSLSGSVLWIPAFMAKGGEERVEWAIRLILLHTVNVRTAFPSLRLLHAVRGYWLTNHVQIKRPTTGLLMYTMATRFCDEIHLYGFWPFAHDPDGKPVKYHYYDTLTYHYTSSASPHTMPLEFRTLSALHRQGALQLHTGPCKLPT
;
A
#
# COMPACT_ATOMS: atom_id res chain seq x y z
N MET A 1 39.51 34.32 9.68
CA MET A 1 38.63 34.20 8.49
C MET A 1 37.42 35.09 8.74
N SER A 2 37.23 36.14 7.95
CA SER A 2 36.20 37.18 8.19
C SER A 2 34.79 36.60 8.12
N PHE A 3 33.86 37.22 8.85
CA PHE A 3 32.45 36.83 8.92
C PHE A 3 31.78 36.75 7.54
N GLU A 4 32.16 37.64 6.61
CA GLU A 4 31.64 37.63 5.23
C GLU A 4 32.06 36.40 4.42
N PHE A 5 33.27 35.86 4.63
CA PHE A 5 33.73 34.67 3.94
C PHE A 5 32.93 33.42 4.36
N ARG A 6 32.42 33.38 5.60
CA ARG A 6 31.58 32.28 6.08
C ARG A 6 30.18 32.31 5.47
N ILE A 7 29.61 33.50 5.25
CA ILE A 7 28.29 33.67 4.62
C ILE A 7 28.37 33.28 3.13
N LEU A 8 29.43 33.70 2.43
CA LEU A 8 29.64 33.34 1.03
C LEU A 8 29.81 31.83 0.84
N MET A 9 30.58 31.16 1.70
CA MET A 9 30.75 29.70 1.65
C MET A 9 29.46 28.95 1.99
N PHE A 10 28.62 29.47 2.89
CA PHE A 10 27.31 28.88 3.19
C PHE A 10 26.33 29.04 2.02
N GLY A 11 26.33 30.20 1.35
CA GLY A 11 25.50 30.47 0.17
C GLY A 11 25.88 29.63 -1.05
N ILE A 12 27.18 29.39 -1.27
CA ILE A 12 27.67 28.51 -2.33
C ILE A 12 27.33 27.04 -2.00
N GLY A 13 27.45 26.63 -0.73
CA GLY A 13 27.07 25.30 -0.27
C GLY A 13 25.58 24.99 -0.45
N THR A 14 24.69 25.93 -0.10
CA THR A 14 23.24 25.75 -0.29
C THR A 14 22.84 25.78 -1.77
N ALA A 15 23.46 26.63 -2.59
CA ALA A 15 23.23 26.64 -4.03
C ALA A 15 23.67 25.32 -4.70
N LEU A 16 24.82 24.77 -4.31
CA LEU A 16 25.29 23.47 -4.80
C LEU A 16 24.36 22.32 -4.38
N VAL A 17 23.85 22.31 -3.14
CA VAL A 17 22.88 21.30 -2.68
C VAL A 17 21.56 21.42 -3.45
N ILE A 18 21.06 22.62 -3.70
CA ILE A 18 19.86 22.83 -4.53
C ILE A 18 20.09 22.36 -5.96
N PHE A 19 21.27 22.64 -6.54
CA PHE A 19 21.61 22.21 -7.90
C PHE A 19 21.70 20.68 -8.01
N VAL A 20 22.28 20.00 -7.01
CA VAL A 20 22.33 18.53 -6.92
C VAL A 20 20.92 17.95 -6.79
N ILE A 21 20.05 18.56 -5.99
CA ILE A 21 18.65 18.11 -5.83
C ILE A 21 17.85 18.30 -7.13
N ILE A 22 18.01 19.43 -7.82
CA ILE A 22 17.33 19.68 -9.10
C ILE A 22 17.85 18.73 -10.18
N ALA A 23 19.16 18.46 -10.21
CA ALA A 23 19.77 17.50 -11.12
C ALA A 23 19.23 16.06 -10.87
N ASP A 24 19.14 15.63 -9.61
CA ASP A 24 18.53 14.35 -9.21
C ASP A 24 17.05 14.26 -9.63
N ILE A 25 16.29 15.35 -9.51
CA ILE A 25 14.87 15.39 -9.90
C ILE A 25 14.73 15.28 -11.42
N SER A 26 15.54 16.02 -12.18
CA SER A 26 15.53 15.92 -13.65
C SER A 26 15.97 14.55 -14.15
N GLU A 27 16.94 13.91 -13.49
CA GLU A 27 17.43 12.57 -13.84
C GLU A 27 16.35 11.51 -13.55
N VAL A 28 15.56 11.67 -12.48
CA VAL A 28 14.42 10.79 -12.17
C VAL A 28 13.25 10.98 -13.14
N GLU A 29 12.93 12.21 -13.55
CA GLU A 29 11.89 12.48 -14.54
C GLU A 29 12.27 11.95 -15.93
N GLU A 30 13.55 12.08 -16.29
CA GLU A 30 14.10 11.57 -17.56
C GLU A 30 14.24 10.04 -17.56
N GLU A 31 14.59 9.41 -16.43
CA GLU A 31 14.55 7.94 -16.28
C GLU A 31 13.12 7.39 -16.36
N VAL A 32 12.12 8.10 -15.84
CA VAL A 32 10.71 7.70 -15.97
C VAL A 32 10.27 7.80 -17.43
N ALA A 33 10.59 8.90 -18.12
CA ALA A 33 10.32 9.07 -19.55
C ALA A 33 11.05 8.02 -20.42
N ASN A 34 12.29 7.68 -20.09
CA ASN A 34 13.08 6.68 -20.83
C ASN A 34 12.71 5.23 -20.48
N SER A 35 12.22 4.96 -19.26
CA SER A 35 11.71 3.63 -18.88
C SER A 35 10.39 3.26 -19.57
N VAL A 36 9.64 4.27 -20.02
CA VAL A 36 8.45 4.11 -20.87
C VAL A 36 8.86 3.84 -22.33
N LEU A 37 10.04 4.28 -22.76
CA LEU A 37 10.46 4.22 -24.17
C LEU A 37 11.48 3.11 -24.51
N ASN A 38 12.28 2.60 -23.57
CA ASN A 38 13.31 1.60 -23.85
C ASN A 38 13.37 0.46 -22.82
N SER A 39 12.98 -0.74 -23.26
CA SER A 39 13.09 -1.99 -22.52
C SER A 39 14.53 -2.51 -22.47
N VAL A 40 15.07 -2.73 -21.27
CA VAL A 40 15.57 -4.02 -20.70
C VAL A 40 16.34 -3.72 -19.40
N PRO A 41 15.90 -4.21 -18.24
CA PRO A 41 16.79 -4.44 -17.11
C PRO A 41 17.19 -5.91 -17.05
N THR A 42 18.48 -6.10 -16.84
CA THR A 42 19.24 -7.35 -16.76
C THR A 42 18.65 -8.37 -15.78
N SER A 43 18.64 -9.62 -16.22
CA SER A 43 18.28 -10.83 -15.46
C SER A 43 18.97 -10.92 -14.09
N LEU A 44 18.20 -11.36 -13.08
CA LEU A 44 18.69 -11.93 -11.82
C LEU A 44 19.38 -13.29 -12.08
N VAL A 45 20.52 -13.31 -12.77
CA VAL A 45 21.45 -14.46 -12.84
C VAL A 45 22.89 -13.95 -13.04
N THR A 46 23.76 -14.33 -12.11
CA THR A 46 25.24 -14.19 -12.02
C THR A 46 26.01 -13.61 -13.22
N TYR A 47 26.78 -12.53 -12.97
CA TYR A 47 27.72 -11.93 -13.94
C TYR A 47 29.14 -12.49 -13.79
N ARG A 48 29.70 -13.01 -14.89
CA ARG A 48 31.15 -13.29 -15.06
C ARG A 48 31.68 -12.34 -16.13
N LYS A 49 32.67 -11.51 -15.79
CA LYS A 49 33.26 -10.44 -16.62
C LYS A 49 34.09 -11.00 -17.79
N SER A 50 33.93 -10.43 -18.99
CA SER A 50 35.00 -10.28 -19.99
C SER A 50 34.80 -9.02 -20.84
N LYS A 51 35.87 -8.21 -20.95
CA LYS A 51 36.00 -6.93 -21.68
C LYS A 51 35.93 -7.10 -23.20
N VAL A 52 35.29 -6.18 -23.92
CA VAL A 52 35.72 -5.68 -25.26
C VAL A 52 35.34 -4.19 -25.42
N SER A 53 36.18 -3.49 -26.18
CA SER A 53 36.37 -2.04 -26.37
C SER A 53 35.34 -1.31 -27.24
N SER A 54 35.26 0.00 -27.03
CA SER A 54 34.47 1.06 -27.68
C SER A 54 34.97 1.50 -29.08
N SER A 55 34.04 1.94 -29.96
CA SER A 55 34.14 3.15 -30.82
C SER A 55 32.80 3.45 -31.55
N PRO A 56 32.43 4.72 -31.86
CA PRO A 56 31.10 5.12 -32.33
C PRO A 56 31.03 5.46 -33.84
N ILE A 57 29.90 5.17 -34.51
CA ILE A 57 29.59 5.57 -35.91
C ILE A 57 28.09 5.99 -36.02
N PRO A 58 27.71 6.99 -36.86
CA PRO A 58 26.48 7.78 -36.70
C PRO A 58 25.19 7.19 -37.33
N LEU A 59 24.05 7.68 -36.83
CA LEU A 59 22.66 7.37 -37.22
C LEU A 59 22.28 7.86 -38.63
N PRO A 60 21.44 7.09 -39.37
CA PRO A 60 20.48 7.64 -40.32
C PRO A 60 19.03 7.47 -39.83
N GLY A 61 18.23 8.51 -40.01
CA GLY A 61 16.86 8.65 -39.50
C GLY A 61 15.86 7.60 -39.99
N ILE A 62 14.93 7.25 -39.10
CA ILE A 62 13.81 6.35 -39.39
C ILE A 62 12.50 7.11 -39.21
N LYS A 63 11.76 7.19 -40.32
CA LYS A 63 10.37 7.66 -40.44
C LYS A 63 9.46 6.80 -39.56
N SER A 64 8.50 7.43 -38.89
CA SER A 64 7.51 6.75 -38.05
C SER A 64 6.68 5.76 -38.86
N LYS A 65 6.78 4.48 -38.51
CA LYS A 65 5.74 3.49 -38.79
C LYS A 65 5.02 3.24 -37.48
N THR A 66 3.77 3.69 -37.42
CA THR A 66 2.77 3.31 -36.44
C THR A 66 2.64 1.79 -36.42
N SER A 67 3.26 1.15 -35.44
CA SER A 67 2.98 -0.25 -35.12
C SER A 67 1.85 -0.26 -34.10
N ASN A 68 0.72 -0.87 -34.48
CA ASN A 68 -0.30 -1.30 -33.55
C ASN A 68 0.34 -2.33 -32.61
N SER A 69 0.84 -1.86 -31.47
CA SER A 69 1.27 -2.70 -30.36
C SER A 69 0.03 -3.37 -29.78
N PHE A 70 -0.27 -4.59 -30.21
CA PHE A 70 -1.05 -5.51 -29.39
C PHE A 70 -0.35 -5.62 -28.04
N SER A 71 -0.89 -4.99 -27.00
CA SER A 71 -0.41 -5.22 -25.64
C SER A 71 -0.57 -6.71 -25.35
N SER A 72 0.55 -7.40 -25.16
CA SER A 72 0.54 -8.80 -24.77
C SER A 72 -0.30 -8.94 -23.50
N GLU A 73 -1.32 -9.78 -23.55
CA GLU A 73 -2.16 -10.08 -22.39
C GLU A 73 -1.28 -10.54 -21.22
N TRP A 74 -1.56 -10.03 -20.01
CA TRP A 74 -0.80 -10.42 -18.82
C TRP A 74 -1.04 -11.90 -18.50
N ILE A 75 0.03 -12.63 -18.15
CA ILE A 75 -0.04 -14.07 -17.86
C ILE A 75 0.44 -14.34 -16.43
N PHE A 76 -0.37 -15.06 -15.66
CA PHE A 76 -0.03 -15.43 -14.30
C PHE A 76 1.12 -16.44 -14.23
N ASN A 77 2.22 -16.05 -13.60
CA ASN A 77 3.38 -16.89 -13.31
C ASN A 77 3.24 -17.52 -11.92
N ARG A 78 2.49 -18.63 -11.86
CA ARG A 78 2.26 -19.39 -10.62
C ARG A 78 3.54 -19.82 -9.92
N THR A 79 4.58 -20.19 -10.68
CA THR A 79 5.87 -20.64 -10.12
C THR A 79 6.56 -19.50 -9.36
N LEU A 80 6.60 -18.30 -9.95
CA LEU A 80 7.18 -17.13 -9.30
C LEU A 80 6.36 -16.69 -8.08
N SER A 81 5.03 -16.66 -8.18
CA SER A 81 4.14 -16.36 -7.04
C SER A 81 4.38 -17.32 -5.87
N ASN A 82 4.49 -18.63 -6.14
CA ASN A 82 4.79 -19.64 -5.13
C ASN A 82 6.18 -19.45 -4.49
N LEU A 83 7.19 -19.06 -5.28
CA LEU A 83 8.53 -18.75 -4.76
C LEU A 83 8.49 -17.56 -3.80
N ILE A 84 7.82 -16.47 -4.18
CA ILE A 84 7.62 -15.29 -3.34
C ILE A 84 6.91 -15.67 -2.04
N ARG A 85 5.81 -16.42 -2.14
CA ARG A 85 5.04 -16.94 -1.00
C ARG A 85 5.93 -17.73 -0.03
N LYS A 86 6.79 -18.61 -0.55
CA LYS A 86 7.74 -19.41 0.25
C LYS A 86 8.80 -18.55 0.92
N ASN A 87 9.29 -17.51 0.26
CA ASN A 87 10.28 -16.59 0.82
C ASN A 87 9.66 -15.73 1.94
N ILE A 88 8.45 -15.22 1.74
CA ILE A 88 7.73 -14.41 2.74
C ILE A 88 7.43 -15.22 4.02
N LEU A 89 7.14 -16.52 3.90
CA LEU A 89 6.89 -17.40 5.05
C LEU A 89 8.04 -17.43 6.06
N ARG A 90 9.28 -17.14 5.64
CA ARG A 90 10.45 -17.06 6.55
C ARG A 90 10.41 -15.83 7.47
N PHE A 91 9.60 -14.84 7.14
CA PHE A 91 9.49 -13.58 7.88
C PHE A 91 8.18 -13.47 8.64
N LEU A 92 7.06 -13.83 8.01
CA LEU A 92 5.72 -13.67 8.59
C LEU A 92 4.85 -14.91 8.39
N ASP A 93 3.96 -15.12 9.36
CA ASP A 93 2.92 -16.15 9.36
C ASP A 93 1.57 -15.43 9.48
N ALA A 94 0.76 -15.49 8.42
CA ALA A 94 -0.50 -14.75 8.38
C ALA A 94 -1.49 -15.18 9.47
N GLU A 95 -1.49 -16.45 9.90
CA GLU A 95 -2.39 -16.87 10.98
C GLU A 95 -1.99 -16.24 12.30
N ARG A 96 -0.69 -16.09 12.57
CA ARG A 96 -0.17 -15.54 13.84
C ARG A 96 -0.07 -14.02 13.83
N ASP A 97 0.22 -13.43 12.68
CA ASP A 97 0.57 -12.02 12.58
C ASP A 97 -0.60 -11.12 12.23
N ILE A 98 -1.70 -11.68 11.71
CA ILE A 98 -2.91 -10.90 11.41
C ILE A 98 -3.52 -10.29 12.67
N SER A 99 -3.46 -11.00 13.81
CA SER A 99 -3.99 -10.51 15.07
C SER A 99 -3.26 -11.10 16.28
N ILE A 100 -3.02 -10.28 17.30
CA ILE A 100 -2.87 -10.75 18.68
C ILE A 100 -4.17 -11.40 19.14
N LEU A 101 -4.07 -12.35 20.07
CA LEU A 101 -5.21 -13.13 20.56
C LEU A 101 -5.55 -12.76 22.00
N LYS A 102 -6.80 -13.02 22.37
CA LYS A 102 -7.32 -12.81 23.72
C LYS A 102 -6.56 -13.60 24.80
N SER A 103 -5.96 -14.72 24.43
CA SER A 103 -5.12 -15.54 25.33
C SER A 103 -3.75 -14.92 25.63
N THR A 104 -3.32 -13.92 24.86
CA THR A 104 -1.97 -13.34 24.96
C THR A 104 -1.91 -12.16 25.92
N PHE A 105 -3.04 -11.48 26.16
CA PHE A 105 -3.09 -10.24 26.93
C PHE A 105 -4.26 -10.22 27.91
N LYS A 106 -4.22 -9.31 28.87
CA LYS A 106 -5.29 -8.98 29.81
C LYS A 106 -5.49 -7.47 29.87
N PRO A 107 -6.68 -6.99 30.30
CA PRO A 107 -6.89 -5.58 30.60
C PRO A 107 -5.80 -5.04 31.54
N GLY A 108 -5.25 -3.88 31.22
CA GLY A 108 -4.16 -3.25 31.95
C GLY A 108 -2.75 -3.63 31.51
N ASP A 109 -2.57 -4.68 30.68
CA ASP A 109 -1.24 -5.01 30.14
C ASP A 109 -0.66 -3.86 29.32
N VAL A 110 0.62 -3.57 29.53
CA VAL A 110 1.33 -2.46 28.90
C VAL A 110 1.89 -2.89 27.54
N ILE A 111 1.61 -2.08 26.51
CA ILE A 111 2.11 -2.25 25.14
C ILE A 111 2.89 -1.00 24.73
N HIS A 112 4.07 -1.23 24.13
CA HIS A 112 4.86 -0.17 23.50
C HIS A 112 4.40 0.10 22.07
N TYR A 113 4.37 1.36 21.66
CA TYR A 113 4.13 1.70 20.26
C TYR A 113 5.29 1.24 19.37
N ILE A 114 4.94 0.77 18.17
CA ILE A 114 5.91 0.25 17.20
C ILE A 114 6.85 1.36 16.70
N PHE A 115 6.32 2.55 16.41
CA PHE A 115 7.09 3.68 15.89
C PHE A 115 7.70 4.60 16.95
N ASP A 116 7.17 4.57 18.17
CA ASP A 116 7.68 5.33 19.31
C ASP A 116 7.78 4.40 20.52
N ARG A 117 8.90 3.68 20.63
CA ARG A 117 9.08 2.66 21.68
C ARG A 117 9.17 3.25 23.09
N GLN A 118 9.38 4.57 23.23
CA GLN A 118 9.41 5.22 24.53
C GLN A 118 7.99 5.46 25.07
N SER A 119 7.01 5.55 24.19
CA SER A 119 5.61 5.69 24.57
C SER A 119 4.92 4.34 24.71
N THR A 120 4.02 4.25 25.69
CA THR A 120 3.23 3.06 25.97
C THR A 120 1.74 3.38 26.01
N THR A 121 0.93 2.33 25.95
CA THR A 121 -0.50 2.34 26.21
C THR A 121 -0.90 1.03 26.88
N ASN A 122 -2.09 0.99 27.46
CA ASN A 122 -2.60 -0.21 28.11
C ASN A 122 -3.68 -0.86 27.26
N ILE A 123 -3.80 -2.18 27.33
CA ILE A 123 -4.97 -2.89 26.81
C ILE A 123 -6.20 -2.43 27.60
N SER A 124 -7.13 -1.74 26.94
CA SER A 124 -8.41 -1.36 27.54
C SER A 124 -9.35 -2.56 27.64
N GLU A 125 -10.32 -2.50 28.55
CA GLU A 125 -11.40 -3.51 28.66
C GLU A 125 -12.13 -3.66 27.32
N ASN A 126 -12.50 -2.53 26.70
CA ASN A 126 -13.19 -2.51 25.42
C ASN A 126 -12.37 -3.19 24.30
N LEU A 127 -11.08 -2.91 24.21
CA LEU A 127 -10.20 -3.56 23.24
C LEU A 127 -10.08 -5.06 23.53
N TYR A 128 -9.93 -5.45 24.80
CA TYR A 128 -9.87 -6.85 25.22
C TYR A 128 -11.16 -7.63 24.87
N HIS A 129 -12.32 -7.00 24.96
CA HIS A 129 -13.60 -7.58 24.53
C HIS A 129 -13.61 -7.91 23.03
N LEU A 130 -12.96 -7.09 22.20
CA LEU A 130 -12.85 -7.28 20.76
C LEU A 130 -11.62 -8.10 20.32
N LEU A 131 -10.75 -8.56 21.22
CA LEU A 131 -9.65 -9.45 20.82
C LEU A 131 -10.19 -10.81 20.35
N PRO A 132 -9.76 -11.32 19.19
CA PRO A 132 -10.19 -12.62 18.72
C PRO A 132 -9.64 -13.74 19.62
N THR A 133 -10.46 -14.76 19.87
CA THR A 133 -10.03 -15.99 20.58
C THR A 133 -9.27 -16.94 19.65
N VAL A 134 -9.58 -16.92 18.36
CA VAL A 134 -8.93 -17.69 17.31
C VAL A 134 -8.59 -16.75 16.15
N SER A 135 -7.44 -16.96 15.51
CA SER A 135 -7.03 -16.15 14.37
C SER A 135 -8.12 -16.07 13.29
N PRO A 136 -8.50 -14.87 12.82
CA PRO A 136 -9.43 -14.69 11.71
C PRO A 136 -8.96 -15.33 10.39
N MET A 137 -7.67 -15.64 10.28
CA MET A 137 -7.05 -16.25 9.10
C MET A 137 -6.70 -17.73 9.29
N LYS A 138 -7.11 -18.34 10.42
CA LYS A 138 -6.86 -19.76 10.68
C LYS A 138 -7.45 -20.64 9.58
N ASN A 139 -6.62 -21.47 8.94
CA ASN A 139 -6.99 -22.38 7.86
C ASN A 139 -7.70 -21.69 6.68
N GLN A 140 -7.45 -20.39 6.46
CA GLN A 140 -8.06 -19.66 5.35
C GLN A 140 -7.14 -19.67 4.13
N HIS A 141 -7.72 -19.95 2.96
CA HIS A 141 -7.02 -19.93 1.69
C HIS A 141 -7.99 -19.62 0.55
N TYR A 142 -7.60 -18.75 -0.38
CA TYR A 142 -8.43 -18.22 -1.46
C TYR A 142 -7.69 -18.31 -2.80
N LYS A 143 -8.40 -18.50 -3.92
CA LYS A 143 -7.76 -18.64 -5.22
C LYS A 143 -7.38 -17.26 -5.77
N GLN A 144 -8.34 -16.35 -5.83
CA GLN A 144 -8.13 -15.00 -6.37
C GLN A 144 -8.50 -13.94 -5.34
N CYS A 145 -7.55 -13.04 -5.09
CA CYS A 145 -7.74 -11.93 -4.16
C CYS A 145 -7.55 -10.59 -4.84
N ALA A 146 -8.47 -9.67 -4.60
CA ALA A 146 -8.32 -8.27 -4.97
C ALA A 146 -7.84 -7.47 -3.76
N ILE A 147 -6.82 -6.63 -3.96
CA ILE A 147 -6.39 -5.63 -2.98
C ILE A 147 -6.63 -4.26 -3.58
N VAL A 148 -7.50 -3.51 -2.93
CA VAL A 148 -7.96 -2.20 -3.38
C VAL A 148 -7.28 -1.13 -2.52
N GLY A 149 -6.31 -0.45 -3.13
CA GLY A 149 -5.74 0.80 -2.65
C GLY A 149 -6.70 1.97 -2.90
N ASN A 150 -6.30 3.15 -2.43
CA ASN A 150 -7.23 4.29 -2.36
C ASN A 150 -7.02 5.32 -3.48
N SER A 151 -6.10 5.09 -4.43
CA SER A 151 -5.74 6.10 -5.42
C SER A 151 -6.91 6.55 -6.29
N GLY A 152 -6.92 7.83 -6.66
CA GLY A 152 -7.89 8.42 -7.59
C GLY A 152 -7.84 7.84 -8.99
N ILE A 153 -6.83 7.04 -9.34
CA ILE A 153 -6.74 6.30 -10.62
C ILE A 153 -7.96 5.37 -10.84
N LEU A 154 -8.67 5.01 -9.77
CA LEU A 154 -9.87 4.18 -9.86
C LEU A 154 -11.08 4.93 -10.41
N LEU A 155 -11.11 6.27 -10.37
CA LEU A 155 -12.27 7.03 -10.83
C LEU A 155 -12.50 6.82 -12.33
N ASN A 156 -13.73 6.47 -12.69
CA ASN A 156 -14.17 6.11 -14.05
C ASN A 156 -13.49 4.86 -14.64
N SER A 157 -12.91 4.00 -13.79
CA SER A 157 -12.28 2.75 -14.24
C SER A 157 -13.28 1.64 -14.56
N SER A 158 -14.51 1.72 -14.04
CA SER A 158 -15.52 0.64 -14.14
C SER A 158 -15.06 -0.71 -13.59
N CYS A 159 -14.05 -0.73 -12.71
CA CYS A 159 -13.47 -1.95 -12.14
C CYS A 159 -14.32 -2.63 -11.07
N GLY A 160 -15.43 -2.03 -10.63
CA GLY A 160 -16.17 -2.52 -9.47
C GLY A 160 -16.68 -3.95 -9.59
N ARG A 161 -17.20 -4.32 -10.78
CA ARG A 161 -17.66 -5.70 -11.03
C ARG A 161 -16.52 -6.72 -11.05
N GLU A 162 -15.36 -6.34 -11.59
CA GLU A 162 -14.19 -7.20 -11.61
C GLU A 162 -13.61 -7.37 -10.20
N ILE A 163 -13.54 -6.30 -9.41
CA ILE A 163 -13.13 -6.38 -7.99
C ILE A 163 -14.06 -7.32 -7.21
N ASP A 164 -15.37 -7.17 -7.39
CA ASP A 164 -16.37 -7.96 -6.65
C ASP A 164 -16.42 -9.44 -7.06
N SER A 165 -15.85 -9.82 -8.20
CA SER A 165 -15.77 -11.22 -8.65
C SER A 165 -14.69 -12.04 -7.94
N HIS A 166 -13.77 -11.40 -7.22
CA HIS A 166 -12.69 -12.09 -6.50
C HIS A 166 -13.20 -12.81 -5.24
N ASP A 167 -12.58 -13.95 -4.92
CA ASP A 167 -12.94 -14.77 -3.74
C ASP A 167 -12.81 -13.96 -2.45
N PHE A 168 -11.78 -13.11 -2.36
CA PHE A 168 -11.47 -12.32 -1.17
C PHE A 168 -11.03 -10.90 -1.54
N VAL A 169 -11.69 -9.89 -0.96
CA VAL A 169 -11.41 -8.47 -1.26
C VAL A 169 -10.84 -7.77 -0.03
N ILE A 170 -9.62 -7.25 -0.17
CA ILE A 170 -8.90 -6.50 0.86
C ILE A 170 -8.97 -5.01 0.53
N ARG A 171 -9.50 -4.19 1.45
CA ARG A 171 -9.59 -2.74 1.29
C ARG A 171 -8.72 -2.01 2.32
N CYS A 172 -8.30 -0.79 1.97
CA CYS A 172 -7.43 0.00 2.82
C CYS A 172 -8.16 1.15 3.53
N ASN A 173 -7.92 1.27 4.84
CA ASN A 173 -8.27 2.43 5.67
C ASN A 173 -9.76 2.82 5.63
N LEU A 174 -10.70 1.88 5.79
CA LEU A 174 -12.15 2.13 5.79
C LEU A 174 -12.65 3.07 4.68
N ALA A 175 -12.00 3.06 3.51
CA ALA A 175 -12.41 3.90 2.41
C ALA A 175 -13.91 3.68 2.07
N PRO A 176 -14.66 4.74 1.74
CA PRO A 176 -16.05 4.64 1.32
C PRO A 176 -16.14 3.86 0.00
N VAL A 177 -17.25 3.15 -0.19
CA VAL A 177 -17.44 2.24 -1.34
C VAL A 177 -18.79 2.42 -2.03
N GLU A 178 -19.83 2.83 -1.31
CA GLU A 178 -21.21 2.85 -1.83
C GLU A 178 -21.36 3.86 -2.97
N GLU A 179 -20.82 5.07 -2.79
CA GLU A 179 -20.86 6.15 -3.77
C GLU A 179 -19.93 5.91 -4.98
N TYR A 180 -19.02 4.93 -4.86
CA TYR A 180 -17.98 4.63 -5.84
C TYR A 180 -18.11 3.19 -6.40
N ALA A 181 -19.24 2.53 -6.15
CA ALA A 181 -19.41 1.09 -6.38
C ALA A 181 -19.11 0.66 -7.83
N THR A 182 -19.42 1.51 -8.82
CA THR A 182 -19.12 1.25 -10.24
C THR A 182 -17.62 1.05 -10.48
N ASP A 183 -16.78 1.80 -9.77
CA ASP A 183 -15.33 1.82 -9.95
C ASP A 183 -14.60 0.90 -8.97
N VAL A 184 -15.06 0.85 -7.72
CA VAL A 184 -14.33 0.18 -6.63
C VAL A 184 -15.02 -1.06 -6.09
N GLY A 185 -16.26 -1.34 -6.48
CA GLY A 185 -17.05 -2.48 -6.01
C GLY A 185 -17.54 -2.32 -4.57
N LEU A 186 -18.41 -3.22 -4.13
CA LEU A 186 -18.99 -3.23 -2.77
C LEU A 186 -18.41 -4.34 -1.89
N ARG A 187 -17.94 -5.45 -2.48
CA ARG A 187 -17.45 -6.62 -1.75
C ARG A 187 -16.27 -6.21 -0.87
N THR A 188 -16.33 -6.60 0.40
CA THR A 188 -15.26 -6.44 1.36
C THR A 188 -15.16 -7.74 2.14
N SER A 189 -13.94 -8.27 2.32
CA SER A 189 -13.68 -9.46 3.13
C SER A 189 -12.74 -9.13 4.29
N LEU A 190 -11.80 -8.23 4.04
CA LEU A 190 -10.95 -7.59 5.04
C LEU A 190 -10.82 -6.10 4.72
N VAL A 191 -10.89 -5.26 5.74
CA VAL A 191 -10.59 -3.83 5.60
C VAL A 191 -9.71 -3.38 6.75
N THR A 192 -8.68 -2.58 6.43
CA THR A 192 -7.86 -1.96 7.47
C THR A 192 -8.48 -0.66 7.97
N MET A 193 -8.19 -0.27 9.20
CA MET A 193 -8.61 1.01 9.77
C MET A 193 -7.43 1.67 10.47
N ASN A 194 -6.54 2.30 9.71
CA ASN A 194 -5.55 3.17 10.32
C ASN A 194 -6.27 4.28 11.12
N PRO A 195 -5.89 4.58 12.38
CA PRO A 195 -6.61 5.55 13.20
C PRO A 195 -6.78 6.92 12.54
N SER A 196 -5.82 7.35 11.72
CA SER A 196 -5.89 8.62 10.97
C SER A 196 -7.05 8.70 9.98
N VAL A 197 -7.68 7.58 9.60
CA VAL A 197 -8.87 7.64 8.74
C VAL A 197 -10.07 8.24 9.44
N VAL A 198 -10.20 8.07 10.76
CA VAL A 198 -11.32 8.65 11.53
C VAL A 198 -11.28 10.17 11.43
N GLN A 199 -10.08 10.76 11.49
CA GLN A 199 -9.89 12.18 11.23
C GLN A 199 -10.20 12.55 9.78
N ARG A 200 -9.59 11.83 8.83
CA ARG A 200 -9.53 12.25 7.42
C ARG A 200 -10.82 12.04 6.65
N ALA A 201 -11.51 10.93 6.90
CA ALA A 201 -12.73 10.56 6.18
C ALA A 201 -14.00 10.76 7.02
N PHE A 202 -13.88 10.88 8.34
CA PHE A 202 -15.02 10.97 9.27
C PHE A 202 -14.93 12.16 10.23
N GLN A 203 -14.10 13.18 9.91
CA GLN A 203 -13.97 14.45 10.62
C GLN A 203 -13.85 14.34 12.15
N ASP A 204 -13.10 13.34 12.64
CA ASP A 204 -12.93 13.09 14.08
C ASP A 204 -14.26 12.92 14.83
N LEU A 205 -15.31 12.46 14.12
CA LEU A 205 -16.64 12.23 14.67
C LEU A 205 -17.21 13.45 15.40
N ASN A 206 -16.87 14.66 14.93
CA ASN A 206 -17.18 15.93 15.59
C ASN A 206 -18.66 16.33 15.58
N SER A 207 -19.52 15.56 14.89
CA SER A 207 -20.96 15.76 14.82
C SER A 207 -21.70 14.43 14.77
N GLU A 208 -22.98 14.44 15.14
CA GLU A 208 -23.85 13.26 15.05
C GLU A 208 -23.89 12.70 13.61
N GLU A 209 -23.88 13.57 12.60
CA GLU A 209 -23.84 13.13 11.19
C GLU A 209 -22.59 12.27 10.90
N TRP A 210 -21.42 12.71 11.36
CA TRP A 210 -20.18 11.96 11.15
C TRP A 210 -20.11 10.67 11.96
N VAL A 211 -20.67 10.66 13.18
CA VAL A 211 -20.87 9.44 13.96
C VAL A 211 -21.73 8.45 13.17
N GLN A 212 -22.90 8.88 12.68
CA GLN A 212 -23.82 8.02 11.92
C GLN A 212 -23.18 7.49 10.63
N ARG A 213 -22.45 8.34 9.88
CA ARG A 213 -21.71 7.91 8.69
C ARG A 213 -20.65 6.84 9.02
N PHE A 214 -19.93 7.01 10.12
CA PHE A 214 -18.94 6.03 10.56
C PHE A 214 -19.58 4.71 11.02
N VAL A 215 -20.66 4.78 11.80
CA VAL A 215 -21.43 3.60 12.22
C VAL A 215 -22.01 2.86 11.02
N HIS A 216 -22.61 3.56 10.06
CA HIS A 216 -23.12 2.97 8.81
C HIS A 216 -22.01 2.24 8.05
N ARG A 217 -20.83 2.87 7.92
CA ARG A 217 -19.67 2.24 7.28
C ARG A 217 -19.20 0.98 8.01
N LEU A 218 -19.22 0.97 9.34
CA LEU A 218 -18.89 -0.20 10.14
C LEU A 218 -19.93 -1.31 9.98
N GLN A 219 -21.22 -0.98 9.97
CA GLN A 219 -22.32 -1.93 9.80
C GLN A 219 -22.32 -2.58 8.42
N SER A 220 -21.95 -1.85 7.36
CA SER A 220 -21.88 -2.41 6.01
C SER A 220 -20.78 -3.45 5.80
N LEU A 221 -19.88 -3.64 6.78
CA LEU A 221 -18.84 -4.68 6.73
C LEU A 221 -19.37 -6.10 6.95
N SER A 222 -20.52 -6.27 7.62
CA SER A 222 -21.29 -7.53 7.71
C SER A 222 -20.47 -8.83 7.72
N GLY A 223 -19.73 -9.08 8.81
CA GLY A 223 -18.93 -10.29 9.02
C GLY A 223 -17.50 -10.25 8.45
N SER A 224 -17.13 -9.17 7.75
CA SER A 224 -15.76 -8.91 7.30
C SER A 224 -14.78 -8.79 8.46
N VAL A 225 -13.50 -8.96 8.14
CA VAL A 225 -12.41 -8.68 9.09
C VAL A 225 -12.13 -7.18 9.13
N LEU A 226 -12.28 -6.55 10.29
CA LEU A 226 -11.85 -5.18 10.55
C LEU A 226 -10.48 -5.21 11.22
N TRP A 227 -9.44 -4.85 10.47
CA TRP A 227 -8.06 -4.90 10.90
C TRP A 227 -7.60 -3.53 11.43
N ILE A 228 -7.39 -3.41 12.73
CA ILE A 228 -7.11 -2.16 13.43
C ILE A 228 -5.67 -2.15 13.95
N PRO A 229 -4.74 -1.41 13.32
CA PRO A 229 -3.36 -1.25 13.79
C PRO A 229 -3.27 -0.31 15.01
N ALA A 230 -3.87 -0.71 16.13
CA ALA A 230 -4.03 0.11 17.34
C ALA A 230 -2.69 0.56 17.99
N PHE A 231 -1.62 -0.21 17.80
CA PHE A 231 -0.35 -0.02 18.50
C PHE A 231 0.79 0.46 17.58
N MET A 232 0.47 0.99 16.39
CA MET A 232 1.51 1.43 15.46
C MET A 232 2.17 2.75 15.87
N ALA A 233 1.37 3.79 16.11
CA ALA A 233 1.83 5.14 16.41
C ALA A 233 1.04 5.72 17.59
N LYS A 234 1.71 6.55 18.39
CA LYS A 234 1.06 7.41 19.38
C LYS A 234 0.18 8.46 18.68
N GLY A 235 -0.89 8.90 19.35
CA GLY A 235 -1.83 9.92 18.88
C GLY A 235 -3.05 9.36 18.13
N GLY A 236 -3.15 8.04 17.99
CA GLY A 236 -4.29 7.36 17.39
C GLY A 236 -5.25 6.70 18.40
N GLU A 237 -4.90 6.72 19.69
CA GLU A 237 -5.54 5.94 20.76
C GLU A 237 -7.01 6.27 20.90
N GLU A 238 -7.32 7.56 20.95
CA GLU A 238 -8.69 8.05 21.13
C GLU A 238 -9.59 7.63 19.97
N ARG A 239 -9.09 7.73 18.74
CA ARG A 239 -9.81 7.30 17.53
C ARG A 239 -10.03 5.79 17.47
N VAL A 240 -9.06 5.01 17.95
CA VAL A 240 -9.20 3.55 18.10
C VAL A 240 -10.28 3.25 19.14
N GLU A 241 -10.24 3.91 20.29
CA GLU A 241 -11.20 3.72 21.37
C GLU A 241 -12.62 4.12 20.93
N TRP A 242 -12.80 5.22 20.20
CA TRP A 242 -14.09 5.59 19.62
C TRP A 242 -14.64 4.50 18.70
N ALA A 243 -13.80 3.97 17.80
CA ALA A 243 -14.22 2.91 16.89
C ALA A 243 -14.63 1.64 17.64
N ILE A 244 -13.84 1.21 18.62
CA ILE A 244 -14.11 0.04 19.46
C ILE A 244 -15.42 0.24 20.23
N ARG A 245 -15.63 1.42 20.85
CA ARG A 245 -16.86 1.73 21.59
C ARG A 245 -18.09 1.68 20.70
N LEU A 246 -18.03 2.24 19.49
CA LEU A 246 -19.15 2.22 18.56
C LEU A 246 -19.46 0.80 18.06
N ILE A 247 -18.44 -0.03 17.83
CA ILE A 247 -18.62 -1.45 17.49
C ILE A 247 -19.38 -2.17 18.60
N LEU A 248 -18.99 -1.97 19.86
CA LEU A 248 -19.62 -2.60 21.02
C LEU A 248 -21.04 -2.06 21.24
N LEU A 249 -21.22 -0.74 21.23
CA LEU A 249 -22.49 -0.06 21.49
C LEU A 249 -23.56 -0.43 20.46
N HIS A 250 -23.20 -0.47 19.17
CA HIS A 250 -24.12 -0.78 18.08
C HIS A 250 -24.13 -2.26 17.71
N THR A 251 -23.44 -3.13 18.47
CA THR A 251 -23.36 -4.58 18.21
C THR A 251 -22.98 -4.90 16.76
N VAL A 252 -22.01 -4.16 16.23
CA VAL A 252 -21.63 -4.26 14.81
C VAL A 252 -21.10 -5.67 14.52
N ASN A 253 -21.67 -6.33 13.51
CA ASN A 253 -21.23 -7.64 13.06
C ASN A 253 -19.91 -7.53 12.27
N VAL A 254 -18.78 -7.52 12.97
CA VAL A 254 -17.43 -7.54 12.39
C VAL A 254 -16.51 -8.48 13.16
N ARG A 255 -15.54 -9.08 12.47
CA ARG A 255 -14.45 -9.83 13.10
C ARG A 255 -13.24 -8.92 13.25
N THR A 256 -12.94 -8.50 14.46
CA THR A 256 -11.81 -7.60 14.73
C THR A 256 -10.47 -8.34 14.72
N ALA A 257 -9.45 -7.67 14.20
CA ALA A 257 -8.07 -8.14 14.18
C ALA A 257 -7.14 -6.98 14.56
N PHE A 258 -6.18 -7.23 15.46
CA PHE A 258 -5.22 -6.25 15.94
C PHE A 258 -3.82 -6.77 15.69
N PRO A 259 -3.07 -6.26 14.69
CA PRO A 259 -1.87 -6.92 14.21
C PRO A 259 -0.82 -7.17 15.28
N SER A 260 -0.09 -8.26 15.09
CA SER A 260 1.08 -8.57 15.91
C SER A 260 2.09 -7.43 15.87
N LEU A 261 2.69 -7.13 17.03
CA LEU A 261 3.67 -6.05 17.19
C LEU A 261 4.93 -6.24 16.31
N ARG A 262 5.19 -7.46 15.84
CA ARG A 262 6.31 -7.77 14.94
C ARG A 262 5.99 -7.61 13.46
N LEU A 263 4.71 -7.58 13.07
CA LEU A 263 4.30 -7.73 11.66
C LEU A 263 4.98 -6.70 10.75
N LEU A 264 5.00 -5.43 11.17
CA LEU A 264 5.61 -4.39 10.36
C LEU A 264 7.11 -4.60 10.16
N HIS A 265 7.82 -5.01 11.22
CA HIS A 265 9.24 -5.32 11.16
C HIS A 265 9.51 -6.53 10.27
N ALA A 266 8.66 -7.56 10.32
CA ALA A 266 8.76 -8.73 9.46
C ALA A 266 8.59 -8.37 7.98
N VAL A 267 7.55 -7.58 7.64
CA VAL A 267 7.33 -7.12 6.26
C VAL A 267 8.47 -6.23 5.79
N ARG A 268 8.89 -5.25 6.58
CA ARG A 268 10.04 -4.41 6.26
C ARG A 268 11.31 -5.25 6.05
N GLY A 269 11.56 -6.22 6.93
CA GLY A 269 12.69 -7.13 6.84
C GLY A 269 12.72 -7.91 5.53
N TYR A 270 11.59 -8.48 5.12
CA TYR A 270 11.47 -9.18 3.84
C TYR A 270 11.88 -8.29 2.66
N TRP A 271 11.30 -7.09 2.56
CA TRP A 271 11.58 -6.20 1.44
C TRP A 271 13.02 -5.69 1.44
N LEU A 272 13.59 -5.39 2.61
CA LEU A 272 15.00 -5.01 2.73
C LEU A 272 15.95 -6.13 2.29
N THR A 273 15.68 -7.38 2.69
CA THR A 273 16.47 -8.54 2.24
C THR A 273 16.38 -8.75 0.73
N ASN A 274 15.31 -8.28 0.08
CA ASN A 274 15.15 -8.31 -1.37
C ASN A 274 15.53 -6.97 -2.04
N HIS A 275 16.41 -6.19 -1.40
CA HIS A 275 17.00 -4.95 -1.94
C HIS A 275 16.00 -3.81 -2.21
N VAL A 276 14.84 -3.82 -1.57
CA VAL A 276 13.86 -2.73 -1.64
C VAL A 276 13.93 -1.89 -0.37
N GLN A 277 14.54 -0.71 -0.46
CA GLN A 277 14.79 0.18 0.68
C GLN A 277 13.53 0.93 1.15
N ILE A 278 12.65 0.22 1.84
CA ILE A 278 11.41 0.79 2.36
C ILE A 278 11.65 1.32 3.78
N LYS A 279 11.49 2.64 3.94
CA LYS A 279 11.51 3.30 5.26
C LYS A 279 10.39 2.76 6.15
N ARG A 280 9.15 2.83 5.65
CA ARG A 280 7.94 2.27 6.27
C ARG A 280 6.97 1.81 5.18
N PRO A 281 6.56 0.54 5.16
CA PRO A 281 5.59 0.04 4.19
C PRO A 281 4.29 0.84 4.25
N THR A 282 3.69 1.14 3.10
CA THR A 282 2.29 1.55 3.07
C THR A 282 1.36 0.42 3.54
N THR A 283 0.13 0.77 3.91
CA THR A 283 -0.94 -0.22 4.16
C THR A 283 -1.12 -1.14 2.95
N GLY A 284 -1.06 -0.62 1.71
CA GLY A 284 -1.22 -1.42 0.49
C GLY A 284 -0.13 -2.48 0.35
N LEU A 285 1.13 -2.10 0.51
CA LEU A 285 2.24 -3.07 0.45
C LEU A 285 2.20 -4.07 1.61
N LEU A 286 1.81 -3.61 2.80
CA LEU A 286 1.61 -4.48 3.96
C LEU A 286 0.55 -5.55 3.66
N MET A 287 -0.59 -5.16 3.10
CA MET A 287 -1.68 -6.06 2.74
C MET A 287 -1.29 -7.01 1.60
N TYR A 288 -0.56 -6.55 0.58
CA TYR A 288 -0.01 -7.43 -0.45
C TYR A 288 0.88 -8.51 0.16
N THR A 289 1.85 -8.11 0.99
CA THR A 289 2.80 -9.04 1.61
C THR A 289 2.08 -10.08 2.47
N MET A 290 1.08 -9.66 3.24
CA MET A 290 0.25 -10.55 4.05
C MET A 290 -0.59 -11.50 3.18
N ALA A 291 -1.27 -10.98 2.15
CA ALA A 291 -2.15 -11.75 1.26
C ALA A 291 -1.41 -12.88 0.53
N THR A 292 -0.11 -12.74 0.23
CA THR A 292 0.68 -13.81 -0.38
C THR A 292 0.62 -15.13 0.40
N ARG A 293 0.31 -15.09 1.70
CA ARG A 293 0.25 -16.27 2.56
C ARG A 293 -1.07 -17.04 2.50
N PHE A 294 -2.13 -16.44 1.98
CA PHE A 294 -3.47 -17.03 1.94
C PHE A 294 -4.21 -16.85 0.60
N CYS A 295 -3.60 -16.22 -0.40
CA CYS A 295 -4.13 -16.04 -1.74
C CYS A 295 -3.22 -16.70 -2.78
N ASP A 296 -3.78 -17.45 -3.73
CA ASP A 296 -3.01 -18.04 -4.84
C ASP A 296 -2.55 -16.99 -5.85
N GLU A 297 -3.46 -16.15 -6.29
CA GLU A 297 -3.30 -15.10 -7.29
C GLU A 297 -3.82 -13.76 -6.72
N ILE A 298 -3.09 -12.68 -6.96
CA ILE A 298 -3.34 -11.38 -6.34
C ILE A 298 -3.44 -10.30 -7.42
N HIS A 299 -4.54 -9.57 -7.39
CA HIS A 299 -4.83 -8.43 -8.25
C HIS A 299 -4.81 -7.15 -7.41
N LEU A 300 -4.13 -6.13 -7.91
CA LEU A 300 -3.97 -4.84 -7.24
C LEU A 300 -4.72 -3.76 -8.03
N TYR A 301 -5.61 -3.05 -7.35
CA TYR A 301 -6.40 -1.94 -7.90
C TYR A 301 -6.13 -0.67 -7.09
N GLY A 302 -6.02 0.49 -7.72
CA GLY A 302 -5.83 1.75 -6.99
C GLY A 302 -4.44 1.94 -6.37
N PHE A 303 -3.44 1.25 -6.91
CA PHE A 303 -2.02 1.42 -6.56
C PHE A 303 -1.37 2.37 -7.55
N TRP A 304 -1.57 3.68 -7.38
CA TRP A 304 -0.99 4.71 -8.24
C TRP A 304 -0.57 5.93 -7.41
N PRO A 305 0.71 6.07 -7.07
CA PRO A 305 1.21 7.13 -6.20
C PRO A 305 1.76 8.33 -6.99
N PHE A 306 1.03 8.78 -8.01
CA PHE A 306 1.42 9.93 -8.84
C PHE A 306 0.24 10.88 -9.04
N ALA A 307 0.56 12.15 -9.28
CA ALA A 307 -0.43 13.21 -9.45
C ALA A 307 -1.06 13.25 -10.85
N HIS A 308 -0.52 12.49 -11.81
CA HIS A 308 -1.03 12.40 -13.17
C HIS A 308 -1.09 10.93 -13.60
N ASP A 309 -2.00 10.58 -14.49
CA ASP A 309 -2.09 9.27 -15.13
C ASP A 309 -1.09 9.18 -16.33
N PRO A 310 -0.98 8.03 -17.01
CA PRO A 310 -0.12 7.90 -18.20
C PRO A 310 -0.48 8.84 -19.37
N ASP A 311 -1.71 9.34 -19.44
CA ASP A 311 -2.17 10.30 -20.46
C ASP A 311 -1.91 11.76 -20.03
N GLY A 312 -1.32 11.97 -18.85
CA GLY A 312 -1.06 13.30 -18.28
C GLY A 312 -2.27 13.95 -17.62
N LYS A 313 -3.38 13.23 -17.41
CA LYS A 313 -4.57 13.79 -16.72
C LYS A 313 -4.34 13.80 -15.21
N PRO A 314 -4.81 14.84 -14.49
CA PRO A 314 -4.68 14.90 -13.04
C PRO A 314 -5.36 13.72 -12.33
N VAL A 315 -4.66 13.12 -11.38
CA VAL A 315 -5.13 12.03 -10.52
C VAL A 315 -5.16 12.50 -9.07
N LYS A 316 -6.32 12.37 -8.44
CA LYS A 316 -6.47 12.64 -7.01
C LYS A 316 -5.66 11.64 -6.18
N TYR A 317 -5.17 12.08 -5.01
CA TYR A 317 -4.51 11.15 -4.09
C TYR A 317 -5.45 10.05 -3.61
N HIS A 318 -6.66 10.40 -3.20
CA HIS A 318 -7.72 9.43 -2.95
C HIS A 318 -8.89 9.61 -3.92
N TYR A 319 -9.57 8.51 -4.25
CA TYR A 319 -10.79 8.57 -5.06
C TYR A 319 -11.96 9.27 -4.36
N TYR A 320 -11.93 9.38 -3.03
CA TYR A 320 -13.08 9.79 -2.22
C TYR A 320 -12.96 11.13 -1.49
N ASP A 321 -11.79 11.77 -1.50
CA ASP A 321 -11.57 13.04 -0.79
C ASP A 321 -10.81 14.06 -1.65
N THR A 322 -10.49 15.20 -1.04
CA THR A 322 -9.75 16.31 -1.66
C THR A 322 -8.32 16.42 -1.12
N LEU A 323 -7.84 15.41 -0.39
CA LEU A 323 -6.50 15.43 0.19
C LEU A 323 -5.45 15.43 -0.92
N THR A 324 -4.43 16.25 -0.76
CA THR A 324 -3.25 16.24 -1.61
C THR A 324 -2.09 15.55 -0.87
N TYR A 325 -1.21 14.90 -1.62
CA TYR A 325 -0.06 14.21 -1.06
C TYR A 325 1.19 14.46 -1.88
N HIS A 326 2.27 14.86 -1.20
CA HIS A 326 3.57 15.05 -1.82
C HIS A 326 4.35 13.72 -1.79
N TYR A 327 4.15 12.90 -2.82
CA TYR A 327 4.70 11.53 -2.91
C TYR A 327 6.22 11.43 -2.82
N THR A 328 6.94 12.47 -3.24
CA THR A 328 8.40 12.54 -3.29
C THR A 328 9.02 13.32 -2.14
N SER A 329 8.21 13.83 -1.19
CA SER A 329 8.73 14.57 -0.05
C SER A 329 9.62 13.68 0.82
N SER A 330 10.82 14.15 1.16
CA SER A 330 11.74 13.47 2.09
C SER A 330 11.16 13.37 3.51
N ALA A 331 10.22 14.26 3.86
CA ALA A 331 9.45 14.20 5.09
C ALA A 331 8.42 13.05 5.09
N SER A 332 8.10 12.49 3.92
CA SER A 332 7.16 11.37 3.83
C SER A 332 7.65 10.18 4.67
N PRO A 333 6.73 9.55 5.43
CA PRO A 333 7.03 8.30 6.09
C PRO A 333 7.22 7.14 5.10
N HIS A 334 6.70 7.24 3.88
CA HIS A 334 6.61 6.16 2.89
C HIS A 334 7.43 6.47 1.64
N THR A 335 7.87 5.42 0.95
CA THR A 335 8.55 5.51 -0.35
C THR A 335 7.62 5.02 -1.45
N MET A 336 6.43 5.62 -1.58
CA MET A 336 5.35 5.09 -2.43
C MET A 336 5.74 4.88 -3.90
N PRO A 337 6.47 5.82 -4.55
CA PRO A 337 6.97 5.57 -5.91
C PRO A 337 7.86 4.33 -6.04
N LEU A 338 8.71 4.07 -5.04
CA LEU A 338 9.56 2.86 -5.00
C LEU A 338 8.71 1.59 -4.79
N GLU A 339 7.69 1.65 -3.94
CA GLU A 339 6.76 0.53 -3.75
C GLU A 339 6.03 0.22 -5.06
N PHE A 340 5.51 1.24 -5.75
CA PHE A 340 4.88 1.07 -7.06
C PHE A 340 5.84 0.50 -8.10
N ARG A 341 7.05 1.04 -8.23
CA ARG A 341 8.08 0.51 -9.15
C ARG A 341 8.34 -0.99 -8.90
N THR A 342 8.38 -1.38 -7.63
CA THR A 342 8.57 -2.77 -7.22
C THR A 342 7.38 -3.65 -7.61
N LEU A 343 6.16 -3.21 -7.31
CA LEU A 343 4.93 -3.94 -7.68
C LEU A 343 4.75 -4.04 -9.19
N SER A 344 5.09 -2.98 -9.94
CA SER A 344 5.09 -2.97 -11.41
C SER A 344 6.12 -3.94 -12.00
N ALA A 345 7.29 -4.11 -11.36
CA ALA A 345 8.26 -5.12 -11.76
C ALA A 345 7.72 -6.55 -11.54
N LEU A 346 7.05 -6.79 -10.41
CA LEU A 346 6.37 -8.06 -10.14
C LEU A 346 5.23 -8.34 -11.12
N HIS A 347 4.49 -7.30 -11.51
CA HIS A 347 3.45 -7.38 -12.54
C HIS A 347 4.01 -7.86 -13.87
N ARG A 348 5.09 -7.23 -14.37
CA ARG A 348 5.74 -7.63 -15.62
C ARG A 348 6.27 -9.07 -15.61
N GLN A 349 6.58 -9.62 -14.44
CA GLN A 349 7.04 -11.00 -14.28
C GLN A 349 5.91 -12.02 -14.07
N GLY A 350 4.66 -11.57 -14.03
CA GLY A 350 3.48 -12.40 -13.82
C GLY A 350 3.23 -12.81 -12.36
N ALA A 351 3.92 -12.21 -11.38
CA ALA A 351 3.77 -12.59 -9.97
C ALA A 351 2.47 -12.09 -9.32
N LEU A 352 1.98 -10.94 -9.80
CA LEU A 352 0.73 -10.29 -9.41
C LEU A 352 0.17 -9.55 -10.63
N GLN A 353 -1.12 -9.22 -10.64
CA GLN A 353 -1.68 -8.34 -11.67
C GLN A 353 -1.86 -6.94 -11.08
N LEU A 354 -1.34 -5.91 -11.76
CA LEU A 354 -1.46 -4.51 -11.34
C LEU A 354 -2.34 -3.79 -12.35
N HIS A 355 -3.49 -3.31 -11.90
CA HIS A 355 -4.47 -2.59 -12.71
C HIS A 355 -4.30 -1.08 -12.53
N THR A 356 -3.88 -0.40 -13.59
CA THR A 356 -3.66 1.06 -13.63
C THR A 356 -4.54 1.77 -14.66
N GLY A 357 -5.50 1.07 -15.26
CA GLY A 357 -6.40 1.61 -16.26
C GLY A 357 -7.82 1.06 -16.11
N PRO A 358 -8.73 1.40 -17.04
CA PRO A 358 -10.10 0.91 -17.00
C PRO A 358 -10.18 -0.61 -17.11
N CYS A 359 -11.09 -1.21 -16.36
CA CYS A 359 -11.41 -2.63 -16.48
C CYS A 359 -12.37 -2.86 -17.64
N LYS A 360 -12.25 -4.03 -18.27
CA LYS A 360 -13.18 -4.41 -19.34
C LYS A 360 -14.53 -4.75 -18.70
N LEU A 361 -15.61 -4.18 -19.23
CA LEU A 361 -16.94 -4.67 -18.90
C LEU A 361 -17.02 -6.14 -19.33
N PRO A 362 -17.52 -7.04 -18.47
CA PRO A 362 -17.81 -8.41 -18.89
C PRO A 362 -18.75 -8.34 -20.11
N THR A 363 -18.42 -9.10 -21.15
CA THR A 363 -19.28 -9.24 -22.34
C THR A 363 -20.48 -10.12 -22.04
#